data_AF-A0A940QEX3-F1
#
_entry.id   AF-A0A940QEX3-F1
#
_cell.length_a   1.000
_cell.length_b   1.000
_cell.length_c   1.000
_cell.angle_alpha   90.00
_cell.angle_beta   90.00
_cell.angle_gamma   90.00
#
_symmetry.space_group_name_H-M   'P 1'
#
loop_
_entity.id
_entity.type
_entity.pdbx_description
1 polymer ?
#
loop_
_entity_poly.entity_id
_entity_poly.type
_entity_poly.pdbx_seq_one_letter_code
_entity_poly.pdbx_strand_id
1 'polypeptide(L)' 'FSILKTECINRVKLNTYEEARLLIDEYIHFYNNERIQLKTKLTPLENRSQYVA' A
#
# COMPACT_ATOMS: atom_id res chain seq x y z
N PHE A 1 -3.43 -1.75 -8.85
CA PHE A 1 -4.79 -2.03 -8.34
C PHE A 1 -5.04 -3.51 -8.03
N SER A 2 -4.56 -4.46 -8.84
CA SER A 2 -4.79 -5.90 -8.59
C SER A 2 -4.25 -6.40 -7.24
N ILE A 3 -3.13 -5.82 -6.77
CA ILE A 3 -2.50 -6.19 -5.49
C ILE A 3 -3.41 -5.83 -4.30
N LEU A 4 -3.87 -4.57 -4.21
CA LEU A 4 -4.84 -4.11 -3.19
C LEU A 4 -6.09 -5.01 -3.13
N LYS A 5 -6.61 -5.44 -4.28
CA LYS A 5 -7.77 -6.33 -4.31
C LYS A 5 -7.48 -7.68 -3.66
N THR A 6 -6.36 -8.30 -4.01
CA THR A 6 -6.00 -9.65 -3.52
C THR A 6 -5.50 -9.64 -2.08
N GLU A 7 -4.78 -8.60 -1.67
CA GLU A 7 -4.22 -8.47 -0.32
C GLU A 7 -5.25 -7.99 0.70
N CYS A 8 -6.19 -7.11 0.32
CA CYS A 8 -7.13 -6.50 1.26
C CYS A 8 -8.59 -6.73 0.89
N ILE A 9 -9.06 -6.21 -0.25
CA ILE A 9 -10.50 -6.12 -0.56
C ILE A 9 -11.17 -7.51 -0.62
N ASN A 10 -10.51 -8.50 -1.21
CA ASN A 10 -11.06 -9.87 -1.30
C ASN A 10 -11.02 -10.61 0.04
N ARG A 11 -10.28 -10.10 1.04
CA ARG A 11 -10.09 -10.73 2.36
C ARG A 11 -10.94 -10.11 3.45
N VAL A 12 -11.46 -8.90 3.22
CA VAL A 12 -12.23 -8.13 4.21
C VAL A 12 -13.66 -7.95 3.71
N LYS A 13 -14.64 -8.29 4.55
CA LYS A 13 -16.04 -7.92 4.30
C LYS A 13 -16.26 -6.47 4.71
N LEU A 14 -16.16 -5.57 3.73
CA LEU A 14 -16.48 -4.17 3.90
C LEU A 14 -18.00 -3.99 3.93
N ASN A 15 -18.53 -3.38 4.98
CA ASN A 15 -19.97 -3.16 5.15
C ASN A 15 -20.36 -1.71 4.87
N THR A 16 -19.41 -0.78 4.98
CA THR A 16 -19.64 0.65 4.75
C THR A 16 -18.60 1.25 3.80
N TYR A 17 -18.97 2.37 3.17
CA TYR A 17 -18.04 3.15 2.37
C TYR A 17 -16.87 3.70 3.21
N GLU A 18 -17.13 4.08 4.47
CA GLU A 18 -16.12 4.62 5.36
C GLU A 18 -15.04 3.58 5.70
N GLU A 19 -15.45 2.34 6.02
CA GLU A 19 -14.51 1.23 6.21
C GLU A 19 -13.65 1.00 4.96
N ALA A 20 -14.26 1.06 3.77
CA ALA A 20 -13.54 0.91 2.51
C ALA A 20 -12.51 2.03 2.32
N ARG A 21 -12.87 3.26 2.66
CA ARG A 21 -11.99 4.42 2.56
C ARG A 21 -10.81 4.31 3.52
N LEU A 22 -11.06 4.00 4.80
CA LEU A 22 -10.02 3.81 5.80
C LEU A 22 -9.05 2.69 5.39
N LEU A 23 -9.56 1.55 4.93
CA LEU A 23 -8.74 0.44 4.46
C LEU A 23 -7.86 0.83 3.27
N ILE A 24 -8.39 1.64 2.33
CA ILE A 24 -7.60 2.12 1.20
C ILE A 24 -6.51 3.09 1.66
N ASP A 25 -6.82 4.02 2.58
CA ASP A 25 -5.86 4.98 3.10
C ASP A 25 -4.72 4.29 3.86
N GLU A 26 -5.04 3.31 4.73
CA GLU A 26 -4.04 2.48 5.40
C GLU A 26 -3.19 1.69 4.40
N TYR A 27 -3.81 1.09 3.38
CA TYR A 27 -3.06 0.36 2.36
C TYR A 27 -2.11 1.28 1.57
N ILE A 28 -2.53 2.51 1.25
CA ILE A 28 -1.68 3.48 0.56
C ILE A 28 -0.47 3.84 1.42
N HIS A 29 -0.68 4.03 2.73
CA HIS A 29 0.42 4.30 3.66
C HIS A 29 1.40 3.12 3.70
N PHE A 30 0.90 1.92 3.97
CA PHE A 30 1.69 0.68 4.00
C PHE A 30 2.47 0.47 2.69
N TYR A 31 1.78 0.60 1.55
CA TYR A 31 2.39 0.37 0.25
C TYR A 31 3.54 1.33 -0.01
N ASN A 32 3.42 2.61 0.36
CA ASN A 32 4.45 3.60 0.06
C ASN A 32 5.60 3.59 1.08
N ASN A 33 5.31 3.37 2.36
CA ASN A 33 6.27 3.61 3.45
C ASN A 33 6.81 2.35 4.11
N GLU A 34 6.13 1.21 3.97
CA GLU A 34 6.49 0.00 4.73
C GLU A 34 6.79 -1.20 3.82
N ARG A 35 6.19 -1.24 2.63
CA ARG A 35 6.34 -2.36 1.70
C ARG A 35 7.76 -2.44 1.14
N ILE A 36 8.55 -3.41 1.61
CA ILE A 36 9.90 -3.64 1.08
C ILE A 36 9.86 -4.24 -0.33
N GLN A 37 10.55 -3.60 -1.27
CA GLN A 37 10.76 -4.13 -2.62
C GLN A 37 11.92 -5.12 -2.62
N LEU A 38 11.69 -6.35 -3.09
CA LEU A 38 12.68 -7.43 -3.00
C LEU A 38 14.00 -7.14 -3.73
N LYS A 39 13.94 -6.41 -4.84
CA LYS A 39 15.10 -6.10 -5.69
C LYS A 39 16.02 -5.04 -5.08
N THR A 40 15.44 -3.97 -4.54
CA THR A 40 16.17 -2.81 -4.02
C THR A 40 16.38 -2.87 -2.51
N LYS A 41 15.61 -3.70 -1.81
CA LYS A 41 15.53 -3.77 -0.34
C LYS A 41 15.06 -2.46 0.30
N LEU A 42 14.42 -1.60 -0.48
CA LEU A 42 13.88 -0.31 -0.05
C LEU A 42 12.37 -0.30 -0.14
N THR A 43 11.75 0.59 0.62
CA THR A 43 10.36 0.99 0.45
C THR A 43 10.21 1.82 -0.83
N PRO A 44 9.01 1.91 -1.43
CA PRO A 44 8.79 2.74 -2.62
C PRO A 44 9.13 4.21 -2.40
N LEU A 45 8.90 4.77 -1.20
CA LEU A 45 9.26 6.14 -0.89
C LEU A 45 10.78 6.33 -0.85
N GLU A 46 11.50 5.45 -0.14
CA GLU A 46 12.97 5.51 -0.09
C GLU A 46 13.59 5.38 -1.48
N ASN A 47 13.07 4.46 -2.30
CA ASN A 47 13.56 4.26 -3.67
C ASN A 47 13.34 5.50 -4.56
N ARG A 48 12.25 6.26 -4.37
CA ARG A 48 12.05 7.54 -5.09
C ARG A 48 12.98 8.64 -4.56
N SER A 49 13.24 8.64 -3.27
CA SER A 49 14.09 9.63 -2.61
C SER A 49 15.58 9.48 -2.97
N GLN A 50 16.00 8.31 -3.48
CA GLN A 50 17.38 8.10 -3.98
C GLN A 50 17.77 9.05 -5.12
N TYR A 51 16.79 9.58 -5.86
CA TYR A 51 17.02 10.43 -7.04
C TYR A 51 16.73 11.91 -6.77
N VAL A 52 16.40 12.27 -5.52
CA VAL A 52 16.20 13.65 -5.09
C VAL A 52 17.51 14.13 -4.48
N ALA A 53 18.20 15.02 -5.19
CA ALA A 53 19.47 15.64 -4.80
C ALA A 53 19.26 16.84 -3.88
#